data_AF-A0A7W2R2S7-F1
#
_entry.id   AF-A0A7W2R2S7-F1
#
_cell.length_a   1.000
_cell.length_b   1.000
_cell.length_c   1.000
_cell.angle_alpha   90.00
_cell.angle_beta   90.00
_cell.angle_gamma   90.00
#
_symmetry.space_group_name_H-M   'P 1'
#
loop_
_entity.id
_entity.type
_entity.pdbx_description
1 polymer ?
#
loop_
_entity_poly.entity_id
_entity_poly.type
_entity_poly.pdbx_seq_one_letter_code
_entity_poly.pdbx_strand_id
1 'polypeptide(L)'
;MKNIVPFLVLLISISFANAQEFQKTDAYQVSINPIVNDKEHTLYNVRVALTDRPENLVTNFRIMSPEGIKSISIQSLKQPDLLDVEEIIKMELTYFEPQACTISKYVLVKENGAYIDLPAIVNMKENYPKIETTYVFPNQALGQINKIITLEITYSDAFSIENIEVIKAFAWQDNFDTSHKVSALY
;
A
#
# COMPACT_ATOMS: atom_id res chain seq x y z
N MET A 1 37.41 33.38 -18.03
CA MET A 1 37.00 32.56 -16.86
C MET A 1 35.52 32.74 -16.63
N LYS A 2 34.72 31.71 -16.89
CA LYS A 2 33.37 31.49 -16.34
C LYS A 2 33.01 30.04 -16.66
N ASN A 3 33.24 29.16 -15.69
CA ASN A 3 32.81 27.77 -15.75
C ASN A 3 31.30 27.76 -15.53
N ILE A 4 30.53 27.55 -16.59
CA ILE A 4 29.12 27.18 -16.46
C ILE A 4 29.12 25.66 -16.46
N VAL A 5 29.02 25.08 -15.27
CA VAL A 5 28.71 23.64 -15.11
C VAL A 5 27.26 23.50 -15.56
N PRO A 6 26.94 22.75 -16.64
CA PRO A 6 25.55 22.45 -16.93
C PRO A 6 25.07 21.44 -15.89
N PHE A 7 24.03 21.85 -15.19
CA PHE A 7 23.22 21.08 -14.26
C PHE A 7 22.89 19.72 -14.87
N LEU A 8 23.38 18.64 -14.24
CA LEU A 8 23.03 17.27 -14.60
C LEU A 8 21.56 17.05 -14.21
N VAL A 9 20.65 17.31 -15.14
CA VAL A 9 19.25 16.87 -15.01
C VAL A 9 19.31 15.33 -14.99
N LEU A 10 19.08 14.76 -13.82
CA LEU A 10 18.86 13.33 -13.65
C LEU A 10 17.64 12.97 -14.50
N LEU A 11 17.88 12.46 -15.71
CA LEU A 11 16.86 11.87 -16.57
C LEU A 11 16.32 10.65 -15.82
N ILE A 12 15.22 10.84 -15.09
CA ILE A 12 14.38 9.75 -14.62
C ILE A 12 13.85 9.11 -15.90
N SER A 13 14.44 7.98 -16.27
CA SER A 13 13.95 7.13 -17.35
C SER A 13 12.60 6.55 -16.91
N ILE A 14 11.53 7.33 -17.07
CA ILE A 14 10.18 6.84 -16.87
C ILE A 14 9.88 5.99 -18.09
N SER A 15 10.01 4.68 -17.94
CA SER A 15 9.62 3.70 -18.94
C SER A 15 8.09 3.68 -19.03
N PHE A 16 7.48 4.57 -19.82
CA PHE A 16 6.02 4.62 -20.00
C PHE A 16 5.44 3.42 -20.81
N ALA A 17 6.26 2.44 -21.18
CA ALA A 17 5.78 1.28 -21.93
C ALA A 17 5.20 0.23 -20.97
N ASN A 18 3.86 0.15 -20.93
CA ASN A 18 3.04 -0.82 -20.19
C ASN A 18 3.07 -0.70 -18.66
N ALA A 19 2.85 0.51 -18.13
CA ALA A 19 2.53 0.68 -16.72
C ALA A 19 1.33 -0.22 -16.33
N GLN A 20 1.55 -1.12 -15.37
CA GLN A 20 0.52 -2.03 -14.88
C GLN A 20 -0.25 -1.39 -13.73
N GLU A 21 -1.56 -1.61 -13.72
CA GLU A 21 -2.44 -1.26 -12.61
C GLU A 21 -2.75 -2.49 -11.78
N PHE A 22 -2.98 -2.29 -10.48
CA PHE A 22 -3.56 -3.31 -9.62
C PHE A 22 -4.89 -3.80 -10.20
N GLN A 23 -5.07 -5.12 -10.25
CA GLN A 23 -6.30 -5.75 -10.73
C GLN A 23 -7.01 -6.45 -9.58
N LYS A 24 -8.35 -6.38 -9.53
CA LYS A 24 -9.13 -7.14 -8.55
C LYS A 24 -8.84 -8.64 -8.70
N THR A 25 -8.79 -9.34 -7.56
CA THR A 25 -8.50 -10.77 -7.52
C THR A 25 -9.34 -11.48 -6.47
N ASP A 26 -9.78 -12.70 -6.79
CA ASP A 26 -10.50 -13.60 -5.89
C ASP A 26 -9.59 -14.69 -5.30
N ALA A 27 -8.28 -14.63 -5.58
CA ALA A 27 -7.29 -15.59 -5.05
C ALA A 27 -7.11 -15.51 -3.53
N TYR A 28 -7.60 -14.42 -2.92
CA TYR A 28 -7.52 -14.15 -1.50
C TYR A 28 -8.89 -13.84 -0.92
N GLN A 29 -9.03 -14.10 0.37
CA GLN A 29 -10.24 -13.81 1.13
C GLN A 29 -9.91 -13.05 2.42
N VAL A 30 -10.86 -12.24 2.87
CA VAL A 30 -10.80 -11.52 4.14
C VAL A 30 -11.78 -12.14 5.13
N SER A 31 -11.32 -12.35 6.36
CA SER A 31 -12.18 -12.67 7.50
C SER A 31 -11.92 -11.68 8.64
N ILE A 32 -12.98 -11.30 9.34
CA ILE A 32 -12.89 -10.37 10.47
C ILE A 32 -13.42 -11.09 11.69
N ASN A 33 -12.58 -11.22 12.72
CA ASN A 33 -12.92 -11.94 13.93
C ASN A 33 -12.62 -11.07 15.16
N PRO A 34 -13.48 -11.08 16.19
CA PRO A 34 -13.17 -10.39 17.43
C PRO A 34 -11.93 -11.03 18.08
N ILE A 35 -11.05 -10.18 18.59
CA ILE A 35 -9.97 -10.58 19.48
C ILE A 35 -10.56 -10.53 20.87
N VAL A 36 -10.72 -11.70 21.49
CA VAL A 36 -11.13 -11.79 22.89
C VAL A 36 -10.06 -11.12 23.73
N ASN A 37 -10.39 -9.99 24.35
CA ASN A 37 -9.52 -9.23 25.23
C ASN A 37 -10.36 -8.70 26.39
N ASP A 38 -9.85 -8.76 27.62
CA ASP A 38 -10.54 -8.34 28.86
C ASP A 38 -10.71 -6.80 28.99
N LYS A 39 -10.81 -6.06 27.88
CA LYS A 39 -10.90 -4.59 27.86
C LYS A 39 -12.24 -4.12 27.29
N GLU A 40 -12.68 -2.93 27.71
CA GLU A 40 -13.96 -2.31 27.32
C GLU A 40 -14.17 -2.15 25.80
N HIS A 41 -13.10 -2.23 25.00
CA HIS A 41 -13.17 -2.20 23.55
C HIS A 41 -12.71 -3.53 22.94
N THR A 42 -13.64 -4.24 22.30
CA THR A 42 -13.34 -5.40 21.47
C THR A 42 -12.53 -4.95 20.25
N LEU A 43 -11.28 -5.37 20.16
CA LEU A 43 -10.50 -5.23 18.92
C LEU A 43 -10.90 -6.35 17.97
N TYR A 44 -10.83 -6.10 16.67
CA TYR A 44 -11.09 -7.10 15.64
C TYR A 44 -9.83 -7.35 14.83
N ASN A 45 -9.55 -8.61 14.57
CA ASN A 45 -8.47 -9.04 13.70
C ASN A 45 -9.03 -9.20 12.29
N VAL A 46 -8.54 -8.39 11.36
CA VAL A 46 -8.75 -8.58 9.92
C VAL A 46 -7.65 -9.51 9.42
N ARG A 47 -8.05 -10.66 8.91
CA ARG A 47 -7.17 -11.72 8.41
C ARG A 47 -7.34 -11.84 6.90
N VAL A 48 -6.23 -11.76 6.17
CA VAL A 48 -6.16 -12.05 4.74
C VAL A 48 -5.48 -13.41 4.55
N ALA A 49 -6.11 -14.31 3.80
CA ALA A 49 -5.59 -15.64 3.52
C ALA A 49 -5.87 -16.02 2.06
N LEU A 50 -5.22 -17.08 1.59
CA LEU A 50 -5.57 -17.69 0.30
C LEU A 50 -7.01 -18.22 0.32
N THR A 51 -7.71 -18.10 -0.80
CA THR A 51 -9.09 -18.58 -0.93
C THR A 51 -9.14 -20.12 -0.95
N ASP A 52 -8.23 -20.76 -1.67
CA ASP A 52 -8.16 -22.23 -1.79
C ASP A 52 -7.55 -22.91 -0.56
N ARG A 53 -6.76 -22.16 0.23
CA ARG A 53 -6.07 -22.63 1.45
C ARG A 53 -6.20 -21.60 2.58
N PRO A 54 -7.38 -21.48 3.20
CA PRO A 54 -7.66 -20.46 4.22
C PRO A 54 -6.69 -20.48 5.41
N GLU A 55 -6.08 -21.62 5.71
CA GLU A 55 -5.06 -21.80 6.74
C GLU A 55 -3.77 -21.02 6.46
N ASN A 56 -3.48 -20.75 5.19
CA ASN A 56 -2.31 -19.98 4.76
C ASN A 56 -2.57 -18.48 4.93
N LEU A 57 -2.15 -17.97 6.10
CA LEU A 57 -2.18 -16.56 6.42
C LEU A 57 -1.21 -15.77 5.54
N VAL A 58 -1.73 -14.76 4.84
CA VAL A 58 -0.94 -13.81 4.05
C VAL A 58 -0.55 -12.62 4.94
N THR A 59 -1.54 -12.00 5.59
CA THR A 59 -1.33 -10.89 6.51
C THR A 59 -2.49 -10.77 7.49
N ASN A 60 -2.26 -10.04 8.59
CA ASN A 60 -3.33 -9.60 9.48
C ASN A 60 -3.06 -8.20 10.01
N PHE A 61 -4.13 -7.53 10.44
CA PHE A 61 -4.06 -6.26 11.15
C PHE A 61 -5.32 -6.07 11.99
N ARG A 62 -5.28 -5.07 12.87
CA ARG A 62 -6.34 -4.82 13.84
C ARG A 62 -7.14 -3.59 13.48
N ILE A 63 -8.44 -3.66 13.71
CA ILE A 63 -9.38 -2.55 13.62
C ILE A 63 -10.24 -2.52 14.90
N MET A 64 -10.87 -1.38 15.19
CA MET A 64 -11.70 -1.23 16.38
C MET A 64 -13.19 -1.48 16.10
N SER A 65 -13.71 -1.01 14.97
CA SER A 65 -15.14 -1.07 14.65
C SER A 65 -15.39 -1.64 13.26
N PRO A 66 -15.77 -2.91 13.15
CA PRO A 66 -16.13 -3.51 11.87
C PRO A 66 -17.49 -3.00 11.35
N GLU A 67 -18.34 -2.45 12.23
CA GLU A 67 -19.67 -1.93 11.87
C GLU A 67 -19.58 -0.73 10.91
N GLY A 68 -18.49 0.03 11.00
CA GLY A 68 -18.21 1.18 10.14
C GLY A 68 -17.71 0.82 8.74
N ILE A 69 -17.41 -0.44 8.43
CA ILE A 69 -16.81 -0.86 7.15
C ILE A 69 -17.82 -0.66 6.01
N LYS A 70 -17.38 0.04 4.96
CA LYS A 70 -18.16 0.28 3.73
C LYS A 70 -17.73 -0.62 2.59
N SER A 71 -16.42 -0.87 2.46
CA SER A 71 -15.89 -1.76 1.44
C SER A 71 -14.58 -2.37 1.86
N ILE A 72 -14.34 -3.59 1.39
CA ILE A 72 -13.05 -4.26 1.40
C ILE A 72 -12.78 -4.70 -0.03
N SER A 73 -11.61 -4.37 -0.56
CA SER A 73 -11.17 -4.87 -1.86
C SER A 73 -9.78 -5.48 -1.74
N ILE A 74 -9.55 -6.59 -2.44
CA ILE A 74 -8.23 -7.15 -2.63
C ILE A 74 -7.90 -7.08 -4.11
N GLN A 75 -6.70 -6.61 -4.38
CA GLN A 75 -6.17 -6.42 -5.70
C GLN A 75 -4.74 -6.97 -5.74
N SER A 76 -4.27 -7.31 -6.93
CA SER A 76 -2.89 -7.70 -7.10
C SER A 76 -2.20 -7.12 -8.31
N LEU A 77 -0.88 -7.02 -8.18
CA LEU A 77 0.05 -6.56 -9.19
C LEU A 77 1.07 -7.67 -9.39
N LYS A 78 1.04 -8.31 -10.55
CA LYS A 78 1.88 -9.46 -10.87
C LYS A 78 3.20 -9.00 -11.46
N GLN A 79 4.29 -9.66 -11.10
CA GLN A 79 5.64 -9.39 -11.61
C GLN A 79 6.00 -7.90 -11.48
N PRO A 80 6.10 -7.36 -10.25
CA PRO A 80 6.31 -5.93 -9.99
C PRO A 80 7.69 -5.41 -10.41
N ASP A 81 8.50 -6.19 -11.13
CA ASP A 81 9.90 -5.90 -11.45
C ASP A 81 10.76 -5.60 -10.19
N LEU A 82 10.51 -6.34 -9.12
CA LEU A 82 11.31 -6.39 -7.90
C LEU A 82 11.93 -7.79 -7.76
N LEU A 83 13.24 -7.85 -7.50
CA LEU A 83 13.98 -9.11 -7.42
C LEU A 83 13.39 -10.09 -6.38
N ASP A 84 13.12 -11.31 -6.82
CA ASP A 84 12.43 -12.40 -6.11
C ASP A 84 11.06 -12.03 -5.50
N VAL A 85 10.35 -11.05 -6.06
CA VAL A 85 8.95 -10.76 -5.73
C VAL A 85 8.09 -11.13 -6.93
N GLU A 86 7.16 -12.07 -6.74
CA GLU A 86 6.27 -12.54 -7.80
C GLU A 86 5.00 -11.70 -7.92
N GLU A 87 4.53 -11.14 -6.81
CA GLU A 87 3.25 -10.44 -6.71
C GLU A 87 3.26 -9.43 -5.56
N ILE A 88 2.54 -8.33 -5.75
CA ILE A 88 2.11 -7.46 -4.66
C ILE A 88 0.61 -7.64 -4.47
N ILE A 89 0.21 -7.93 -3.25
CA ILE A 89 -1.19 -7.94 -2.84
C ILE A 89 -1.48 -6.59 -2.20
N LYS A 90 -2.50 -5.88 -2.70
CA LYS A 90 -3.02 -4.66 -2.10
C LYS A 90 -4.42 -4.95 -1.57
N MET A 91 -4.62 -4.72 -0.28
CA MET A 91 -5.95 -4.74 0.32
C MET A 91 -6.32 -3.32 0.77
N GLU A 92 -7.50 -2.87 0.35
CA GLU A 92 -8.08 -1.60 0.78
C GLU A 92 -9.33 -1.86 1.61
N LEU A 93 -9.34 -1.33 2.83
CA LEU A 93 -10.49 -1.33 3.71
C LEU A 93 -10.93 0.13 3.92
N THR A 94 -12.11 0.46 3.43
CA THR A 94 -12.74 1.77 3.65
C THR A 94 -13.79 1.64 4.73
N TYR A 95 -13.72 2.50 5.74
CA TYR A 95 -14.68 2.57 6.85
C TYR A 95 -15.02 4.03 7.17
N PHE A 96 -16.09 4.24 7.93
CA PHE A 96 -16.59 5.56 8.29
C PHE A 96 -16.80 5.69 9.79
N GLU A 97 -15.89 6.40 10.49
CA GLU A 97 -16.03 6.78 11.91
C GLU A 97 -15.07 7.93 12.26
N PRO A 98 -15.55 9.11 12.73
CA PRO A 98 -16.67 9.90 12.22
C PRO A 98 -16.45 10.44 10.79
N GLN A 99 -15.27 10.20 10.21
CA GLN A 99 -14.90 10.58 8.85
C GLN A 99 -14.58 9.32 8.04
N ALA A 100 -14.70 9.40 6.72
CA ALA A 100 -14.31 8.28 5.86
C ALA A 100 -12.79 8.11 5.88
N CYS A 101 -12.34 6.89 6.07
CA CYS A 101 -10.92 6.53 6.10
C CYS A 101 -10.70 5.29 5.24
N THR A 102 -9.60 5.26 4.49
CA THR A 102 -9.17 4.08 3.73
C THR A 102 -7.81 3.61 4.25
N ILE A 103 -7.78 2.37 4.73
CA ILE A 103 -6.55 1.68 5.11
C ILE A 103 -6.10 0.84 3.93
N SER A 104 -4.91 1.12 3.43
CA SER A 104 -4.24 0.32 2.40
C SER A 104 -3.13 -0.53 3.03
N LYS A 105 -3.23 -1.85 2.86
CA LYS A 105 -2.19 -2.81 3.25
C LYS A 105 -1.60 -3.43 2.00
N TYR A 106 -0.28 -3.54 1.99
CA TYR A 106 0.48 -4.09 0.87
C TYR A 106 1.34 -5.24 1.38
N VAL A 107 1.33 -6.35 0.65
CA VAL A 107 2.11 -7.54 0.97
C VAL A 107 2.89 -7.95 -0.27
N LEU A 108 4.21 -8.10 -0.12
CA LEU A 108 5.07 -8.66 -1.14
C LEU A 108 5.05 -10.17 -1.01
N VAL A 109 4.71 -10.85 -2.08
CA VAL A 109 4.81 -12.31 -2.20
C VAL A 109 6.15 -12.63 -2.84
N LYS A 110 7.01 -13.33 -2.12
CA LYS A 110 8.32 -13.76 -2.61
C LYS A 110 8.18 -15.06 -3.40
N GLU A 111 9.05 -15.28 -4.38
CA GLU A 111 9.08 -16.52 -5.19
C GLU A 111 9.25 -17.80 -4.35
N ASN A 112 9.83 -17.69 -3.14
CA ASN A 112 9.96 -18.80 -2.20
C ASN A 112 8.71 -19.04 -1.34
N GLY A 113 7.61 -18.32 -1.60
CA GLY A 113 6.34 -18.39 -0.86
C GLY A 113 6.29 -17.57 0.43
N ALA A 114 7.33 -16.80 0.77
CA ALA A 114 7.31 -15.92 1.93
C ALA A 114 6.51 -14.64 1.68
N TYR A 115 5.88 -14.11 2.73
CA TYR A 115 5.13 -12.85 2.70
C TYR A 115 5.86 -11.77 3.49
N ILE A 116 5.95 -10.56 2.94
CA ILE A 116 6.54 -9.39 3.60
C ILE A 116 5.52 -8.25 3.59
N ASP A 117 5.08 -7.85 4.79
CA ASP A 117 4.20 -6.69 4.97
C ASP A 117 4.96 -5.38 4.77
N LEU A 118 4.38 -4.48 3.98
CA LEU A 118 4.75 -3.06 4.03
C LEU A 118 3.97 -2.34 5.15
N PRO A 119 4.51 -1.23 5.68
CA PRO A 119 3.76 -0.37 6.58
C PRO A 119 2.42 0.05 5.97
N ALA A 120 1.36 0.02 6.77
CA ALA A 120 0.03 0.43 6.31
C ALA A 120 0.03 1.90 5.90
N ILE A 121 -0.75 2.24 4.89
CA ILE A 121 -1.09 3.63 4.59
C ILE A 121 -2.53 3.88 5.03
N VAL A 122 -2.76 4.99 5.72
CA VAL A 122 -4.07 5.41 6.19
C VAL A 122 -4.38 6.75 5.55
N ASN A 123 -5.33 6.77 4.64
CA ASN A 123 -5.79 7.98 3.97
C ASN A 123 -7.12 8.40 4.59
N MET A 124 -7.13 9.53 5.29
CA MET A 124 -8.36 10.15 5.78
C MET A 124 -8.97 11.00 4.67
N LYS A 125 -10.28 10.90 4.50
CA LYS A 125 -11.02 11.76 3.58
C LYS A 125 -11.24 13.11 4.26
N GLU A 126 -10.30 14.02 4.05
CA GLU A 126 -10.43 15.40 4.51
C GLU A 126 -11.30 16.23 3.57
N ASN A 127 -11.80 17.35 4.08
CA ASN A 127 -12.57 18.28 3.27
C ASN A 127 -11.67 18.94 2.22
N TYR A 128 -10.52 19.53 2.61
CA TYR A 128 -9.54 20.18 1.71
C TYR A 128 -8.18 20.44 2.41
N PRO A 129 -7.03 20.40 1.69
CA PRO A 129 -6.83 19.78 0.38
C PRO A 129 -6.88 18.25 0.50
N LYS A 130 -7.29 17.56 -0.57
CA LYS A 130 -7.32 16.09 -0.55
C LYS A 130 -5.92 15.57 -0.82
N ILE A 131 -5.31 15.05 0.22
CA ILE A 131 -4.00 14.41 0.16
C ILE A 131 -4.20 12.90 0.20
N GLU A 132 -3.55 12.19 -0.71
CA GLU A 132 -3.50 10.74 -0.72
C GLU A 132 -2.06 10.26 -0.72
N THR A 133 -1.73 9.39 0.22
CA THR A 133 -0.46 8.66 0.21
C THR A 133 -0.67 7.30 -0.44
N THR A 134 0.29 6.84 -1.25
CA THR A 134 0.24 5.49 -1.85
C THR A 134 1.65 4.94 -2.09
N TYR A 135 1.77 3.61 -2.21
CA TYR A 135 2.99 3.01 -2.75
C TYR A 135 2.89 2.85 -4.27
N VAL A 136 4.02 3.01 -4.93
CA VAL A 136 4.21 2.77 -6.36
C VAL A 136 5.35 1.79 -6.54
N PHE A 137 5.09 0.77 -7.35
CA PHE A 137 6.03 -0.30 -7.68
C PHE A 137 6.67 -0.09 -9.06
N PRO A 138 7.83 -0.70 -9.34
CA PRO A 138 8.62 -0.42 -10.53
C PRO A 138 7.86 -0.53 -11.86
N ASN A 139 6.98 -1.51 -12.00
CA ASN A 139 6.22 -1.75 -13.22
C ASN A 139 4.95 -0.88 -13.35
N GLN A 140 4.73 0.08 -12.45
CA GLN A 140 3.58 0.99 -12.49
C GLN A 140 3.94 2.36 -13.05
N ALA A 141 2.92 3.17 -13.33
CA ALA A 141 3.12 4.57 -13.69
C ALA A 141 3.89 5.29 -12.57
N LEU A 142 4.93 6.04 -12.94
CA LEU A 142 5.85 6.72 -12.01
C LEU A 142 6.73 5.76 -11.16
N GLY A 143 6.68 4.46 -11.45
CA GLY A 143 7.58 3.48 -10.87
C GLY A 143 9.05 3.74 -11.22
N GLN A 144 9.95 3.28 -10.36
CA GLN A 144 11.39 3.26 -10.64
C GLN A 144 11.93 1.84 -10.44
N ILE A 145 12.83 1.45 -11.33
CA ILE A 145 13.50 0.15 -11.31
C ILE A 145 14.07 -0.15 -9.92
N ASN A 146 13.79 -1.35 -9.40
CA ASN A 146 14.27 -1.86 -8.11
C ASN A 146 13.94 -0.96 -6.90
N LYS A 147 12.88 -0.16 -6.97
CA LYS A 147 12.46 0.69 -5.85
C LYS A 147 10.98 0.57 -5.55
N ILE A 148 10.67 0.64 -4.27
CA ILE A 148 9.30 0.89 -3.79
C ILE A 148 9.25 2.37 -3.41
N ILE A 149 8.34 3.12 -4.02
CA ILE A 149 8.22 4.55 -3.81
C ILE A 149 6.94 4.81 -3.03
N THR A 150 7.01 5.68 -2.02
CA THR A 150 5.82 6.27 -1.42
C THR A 150 5.61 7.64 -2.05
N LEU A 151 4.45 7.82 -2.68
CA LEU A 151 4.00 9.08 -3.24
C LEU A 151 2.98 9.73 -2.32
N GLU A 152 3.03 11.05 -2.24
CA GLU A 152 1.95 11.90 -1.78
C GLU A 152 1.35 12.62 -2.99
N ILE A 153 0.04 12.50 -3.17
CA ILE A 153 -0.71 13.08 -4.27
C ILE A 153 -1.64 14.13 -3.70
N THR A 154 -1.49 15.37 -4.15
CA THR A 154 -2.40 16.46 -3.81
C THR A 154 -3.40 16.65 -4.93
N TYR A 155 -4.68 16.57 -4.59
CA TYR A 155 -5.77 16.84 -5.51
C TYR A 155 -6.40 18.21 -5.24
N SER A 156 -6.71 18.91 -6.34
CA SER A 156 -7.59 20.08 -6.35
C SER A 156 -8.98 19.75 -5.83
N ASP A 157 -9.77 20.80 -5.57
CA ASP A 157 -11.17 20.67 -5.21
C ASP A 157 -12.00 19.94 -6.30
N ALA A 158 -11.60 20.09 -7.56
CA ALA A 158 -12.19 19.44 -8.73
C ALA A 158 -11.70 17.98 -8.94
N PHE A 159 -10.94 17.41 -7.99
CA PHE A 159 -10.35 16.07 -8.06
C PHE A 159 -9.35 15.85 -9.20
N SER A 160 -8.85 16.90 -9.84
CA SER A 160 -7.64 16.82 -10.67
C SER A 160 -6.38 16.80 -9.81
N ILE A 161 -5.35 16.06 -10.25
CA ILE A 161 -4.03 16.04 -9.62
C ILE A 161 -3.38 17.41 -9.80
N GLU A 162 -3.01 18.05 -8.69
CA GLU A 162 -2.25 19.32 -8.68
C GLU A 162 -0.76 19.07 -8.49
N ASN A 163 -0.41 18.15 -7.60
CA ASN A 163 0.97 17.84 -7.27
C ASN A 163 1.17 16.35 -6.98
N ILE A 164 2.36 15.84 -7.29
CA ILE A 164 2.83 14.52 -6.90
C ILE A 164 4.22 14.67 -6.33
N GLU A 165 4.41 14.26 -5.08
CA GLU A 165 5.69 14.31 -4.38
C GLU A 165 6.16 12.91 -3.97
N VAL A 166 7.45 12.64 -4.14
CA VAL A 166 8.09 11.43 -3.61
C VAL A 166 8.50 11.69 -2.17
N ILE A 167 7.74 11.17 -1.21
CA ILE A 167 8.04 11.38 0.22
C ILE A 167 9.04 10.33 0.76
N LYS A 168 9.08 9.14 0.14
CA LYS A 168 10.05 8.10 0.49
C LYS A 168 10.35 7.20 -0.69
N ALA A 169 11.59 6.75 -0.80
CA ALA A 169 11.98 5.72 -1.75
C ALA A 169 12.84 4.68 -1.04
N PHE A 170 12.47 3.42 -1.19
CA PHE A 170 13.20 2.28 -0.65
C PHE A 170 13.88 1.57 -1.80
N ALA A 171 15.21 1.46 -1.77
CA ALA A 171 15.93 0.56 -2.66
C ALA A 171 15.61 -0.88 -2.21
N TRP A 172 15.07 -1.67 -3.13
CA TRP A 172 14.81 -3.07 -2.86
C TRP A 172 16.15 -3.80 -2.73
N GLN A 173 16.32 -4.53 -1.61
CA GLN A 173 17.56 -5.17 -1.11
C GLN A 173 18.51 -4.34 -0.24
N ASP A 174 18.26 -3.05 0.00
CA ASP A 174 18.90 -2.33 1.11
C ASP A 174 18.06 -2.55 2.38
N ASN A 175 18.56 -3.39 3.31
CA ASN A 175 18.07 -3.61 4.69
C ASN A 175 16.67 -3.04 4.96
N PHE A 176 15.64 -3.66 4.37
CA PHE A 176 14.26 -3.20 4.52
C PHE A 176 13.83 -3.45 5.96
N ASP A 177 13.92 -2.41 6.79
CA ASP A 177 13.58 -2.50 8.20
C ASP A 177 12.05 -2.64 8.36
N THR A 178 11.61 -3.89 8.50
CA THR A 178 10.23 -4.27 8.79
C THR A 178 9.84 -4.02 10.26
N SER A 179 10.72 -3.45 11.09
CA SER A 179 10.48 -3.23 12.53
C SER A 179 9.33 -2.25 12.80
N HIS A 180 8.91 -1.45 11.82
CA HIS A 180 7.69 -0.65 11.91
C HIS A 180 6.45 -1.52 11.64
N LYS A 181 6.25 -2.53 12.48
CA LYS A 181 4.93 -3.11 12.67
C LYS A 181 4.05 -2.00 13.23
N VAL A 182 3.13 -1.49 12.42
CA VAL A 182 2.15 -0.50 12.86
C VAL A 182 1.32 -1.13 13.98
N SER A 183 1.66 -0.75 15.20
CA SER A 183 0.83 -0.85 16.40
C SER A 183 -0.54 -0.25 16.08
N ALA A 184 -1.60 -0.93 16.50
CA ALA A 184 -3.03 -0.57 16.42
C ALA A 184 -3.36 0.73 15.65
N LEU A 185 -4.15 0.60 14.59
CA LEU A 185 -4.78 1.77 13.96
C LEU A 185 -5.84 2.30 14.95
N TYR A 186 -5.56 3.47 15.52
CA TYR A 186 -6.39 4.20 16.49
C TYR A 186 -7.52 4.97 15.81
#